data_AF-A0A1G9V886-F1
#
_entry.id   AF-A0A1G9V886-F1
#
_cell.length_a   1.000
_cell.length_b   1.000
_cell.length_c   1.000
_cell.angle_alpha   90.00
_cell.angle_beta   90.00
_cell.angle_gamma   90.00
#
_symmetry.space_group_name_H-M   'P 1'
#
loop_
_entity.id
_entity.type
_entity.pdbx_description
1 polymer ?
#
loop_
_entity_poly.entity_id
_entity_poly.type
_entity_poly.pdbx_seq_one_letter_code
_entity_poly.pdbx_strand_id
1 'polypeptide(L)'
;MEENPYSTSTPHKFFHVARSVVGKEVRVGNTITFINEIDLTNIETIRSGWTDGRKPTYTAFVAKAASLGLREFPYANRRLYRLPLFPPVRTRMQTFHDVNIAVACERNEPGIEVATFMDVLKDVDRLSMTEIGDWLNELAHCDISNNRQWRDFFNLICSTPGWLASFIVSLPLHFPRLWWKWRGGALVISSPGKYGVDYMIGAWPAPLGVSFGFAKERPVVRDGKLATAKTMKLTLNWDRRVMAGAQAARFFRRMSDILENPEENMKEWLR
;
A
#
# COMPACT_ATOMS: atom_id res chain seq x y z
N MET A 1 -16.05 -24.62 41.17
CA MET A 1 -15.92 -23.29 40.55
C MET A 1 -15.47 -23.54 39.14
N GLU A 2 -16.31 -23.25 38.14
CA GLU A 2 -15.89 -23.32 36.73
C GLU A 2 -14.78 -22.28 36.52
N GLU A 3 -13.60 -22.74 36.09
CA GLU A 3 -12.55 -21.84 35.63
C GLU A 3 -13.06 -21.05 34.43
N ASN A 4 -12.98 -19.73 34.53
CA ASN A 4 -13.39 -18.84 33.45
C ASN A 4 -12.55 -19.16 32.20
N PRO A 5 -13.15 -19.58 31.06
CA PRO A 5 -12.39 -20.07 29.90
C PRO A 5 -11.63 -18.98 29.13
N TYR A 6 -11.63 -17.73 29.63
CA TYR A 6 -10.98 -16.60 29.00
C TYR A 6 -10.36 -15.65 30.02
N SER A 7 -9.31 -14.95 29.58
CA SER A 7 -8.72 -13.80 30.26
C SER A 7 -8.98 -12.52 29.46
N THR A 8 -9.09 -11.39 30.14
CA THR A 8 -9.25 -10.07 29.50
C THR A 8 -8.02 -9.23 29.79
N SER A 9 -7.44 -8.60 28.76
CA SER A 9 -6.33 -7.67 28.90
C SER A 9 -6.65 -6.33 28.23
N THR A 10 -6.05 -5.26 28.75
CA THR A 10 -6.12 -3.95 28.09
C THR A 10 -5.15 -3.94 26.91
N PRO A 11 -5.57 -3.53 25.71
CA PRO A 11 -4.67 -3.42 24.57
C PRO A 11 -3.51 -2.48 24.86
N HIS A 12 -2.32 -2.78 24.35
CA HIS A 12 -1.20 -1.86 24.41
C HIS A 12 -1.59 -0.49 23.83
N LYS A 13 -1.11 0.60 24.45
CA LYS A 13 -1.45 1.99 24.07
C LYS A 13 -1.29 2.26 22.58
N PHE A 14 -0.24 1.68 21.98
CA PHE A 14 -0.01 1.73 20.54
C PHE A 14 -1.21 1.23 19.74
N PHE A 15 -1.71 0.04 20.04
CA PHE A 15 -2.86 -0.53 19.35
C PHE A 15 -4.15 0.26 19.62
N HIS A 16 -4.31 0.83 20.81
CA HIS A 16 -5.43 1.72 21.09
C HIS A 16 -5.44 2.93 20.13
N VAL A 17 -4.30 3.62 19.99
CA VAL A 17 -4.18 4.77 19.09
C VAL A 17 -4.28 4.35 17.62
N ALA A 18 -3.58 3.30 17.21
CA ALA A 18 -3.61 2.78 15.84
C ALA A 18 -5.03 2.34 15.43
N ARG A 19 -5.76 1.66 16.31
CA ARG A 19 -7.18 1.29 16.11
C ARG A 19 -8.05 2.51 15.86
N SER A 20 -7.81 3.62 16.58
CA SER A 20 -8.57 4.86 16.39
C SER A 20 -8.39 5.47 15.00
N VAL A 21 -7.20 5.29 14.39
CA VAL A 21 -6.90 5.69 13.02
C VAL A 21 -7.63 4.76 12.05
N VAL A 22 -7.39 3.45 12.18
CA VAL A 22 -8.01 2.42 11.31
C VAL A 22 -9.53 2.59 11.28
N GLY A 23 -10.19 2.76 12.42
CA GLY A 23 -11.64 2.94 12.48
C GLY A 23 -12.18 4.21 11.80
N LYS A 24 -11.33 5.21 11.54
CA LYS A 24 -11.72 6.45 10.84
C LYS A 24 -11.32 6.44 9.35
N GLU A 25 -10.16 5.87 9.04
CA GLU A 25 -9.57 5.85 7.68
C GLU A 25 -10.14 4.70 6.83
N VAL A 26 -10.34 3.52 7.43
CA VAL A 26 -10.81 2.33 6.72
C VAL A 26 -12.33 2.36 6.59
N ARG A 27 -12.83 2.44 5.34
CA ARG A 27 -14.27 2.54 5.04
C ARG A 27 -14.77 1.38 4.19
N VAL A 28 -14.87 0.19 4.80
CA VAL A 28 -15.25 -1.07 4.14
C VAL A 28 -16.51 -0.92 3.26
N GLY A 29 -17.56 -0.24 3.74
CA GLY A 29 -18.82 -0.09 2.99
C GLY A 29 -18.74 0.70 1.68
N ASN A 30 -17.62 1.38 1.38
CA ASN A 30 -17.40 2.08 0.13
C ASN A 30 -16.32 1.43 -0.75
N THR A 31 -15.71 0.35 -0.27
CA THR A 31 -14.59 -0.28 -0.95
C THR A 31 -15.09 -1.39 -1.86
N ILE A 32 -14.65 -1.37 -3.12
CA ILE A 32 -14.83 -2.48 -4.06
C ILE A 32 -13.45 -3.06 -4.35
N THR A 33 -13.40 -4.34 -4.70
CA THR A 33 -12.17 -5.08 -4.94
C THR A 33 -12.18 -5.72 -6.32
N PHE A 34 -11.09 -5.53 -7.07
CA PHE A 34 -10.76 -6.33 -8.25
C PHE A 34 -9.58 -7.23 -7.96
N ILE A 35 -9.59 -8.41 -8.58
CA ILE A 35 -8.52 -9.40 -8.47
C ILE A 35 -8.21 -9.89 -9.87
N ASN A 36 -6.94 -9.84 -10.26
CA ASN A 36 -6.43 -10.46 -11.48
C ASN A 36 -5.30 -11.41 -11.10
N GLU A 37 -5.12 -12.46 -11.88
CA GLU A 37 -3.92 -13.27 -11.84
C GLU A 37 -2.92 -12.72 -12.87
N ILE A 38 -1.70 -12.44 -12.42
CA ILE A 38 -0.63 -11.85 -13.21
C ILE A 38 0.42 -12.92 -13.49
N ASP A 39 0.73 -13.09 -14.78
CA ASP A 39 1.85 -13.92 -15.23
C ASP A 39 3.18 -13.19 -14.97
N LEU A 40 4.06 -13.80 -14.18
CA LEU A 40 5.34 -13.21 -13.79
C LEU A 40 6.48 -13.64 -14.70
N THR A 41 6.23 -14.36 -15.79
CA THR A 41 7.29 -14.91 -16.65
C THR A 41 8.27 -13.84 -17.11
N ASN A 42 7.78 -12.71 -17.64
CA ASN A 42 8.64 -11.63 -18.10
C ASN A 42 9.35 -10.92 -16.94
N ILE A 43 8.67 -10.76 -15.80
CA ILE A 43 9.29 -10.24 -14.57
C ILE A 43 10.43 -11.16 -14.11
N GLU A 44 10.24 -12.49 -14.15
CA GLU A 44 11.24 -13.48 -13.76
C GLU A 44 12.44 -13.52 -14.70
N THR A 45 12.24 -13.30 -16.01
CA THR A 45 13.33 -13.13 -16.98
C THR A 45 14.20 -11.93 -16.63
N ILE A 46 13.62 -10.74 -16.46
CA ILE A 46 14.34 -9.53 -16.03
C ILE A 46 15.08 -9.78 -14.72
N ARG A 47 14.38 -10.36 -13.75
CA ARG A 47 14.90 -10.70 -12.42
C ARG A 47 16.07 -11.67 -12.45
N SER A 48 16.13 -12.57 -13.43
CA SER A 48 17.19 -13.57 -13.54
C SER A 48 18.41 -13.03 -14.28
N GLY A 49 18.22 -12.10 -15.21
CA GLY A 49 19.29 -11.36 -15.89
C GLY A 49 19.79 -10.12 -15.15
N TRP A 50 19.28 -9.84 -13.94
CA TRP A 50 19.62 -8.61 -13.21
C TRP A 50 21.04 -8.67 -12.65
N THR A 51 21.91 -7.78 -13.14
CA THR A 51 23.32 -7.67 -12.72
C THR A 51 23.58 -6.46 -11.82
N ASP A 52 22.73 -5.44 -11.89
CA ASP A 52 22.99 -4.14 -11.28
C ASP A 52 22.48 -4.10 -9.84
N GLY A 53 23.32 -4.59 -8.92
CA GLY A 53 23.03 -4.56 -7.49
C GLY A 53 21.96 -5.58 -7.06
N ARG A 54 21.02 -5.15 -6.22
CA ARG A 54 20.05 -6.06 -5.62
C ARG A 54 18.90 -6.36 -6.59
N LYS A 55 18.63 -7.65 -6.77
CA LYS A 55 17.50 -8.15 -7.55
C LYS A 55 16.18 -7.46 -7.15
N PRO A 56 15.48 -6.74 -8.05
CA PRO A 56 14.29 -5.98 -7.71
C PRO A 56 13.16 -6.87 -7.23
N THR A 57 12.56 -6.55 -6.09
CA THR A 57 11.46 -7.32 -5.48
C THR A 57 10.15 -7.17 -6.25
N TYR A 58 9.19 -8.09 -6.07
CA TYR A 58 7.85 -7.91 -6.64
C TYR A 58 7.17 -6.62 -6.15
N THR A 59 7.43 -6.20 -4.91
CA THR A 59 6.98 -4.90 -4.40
C THR A 59 7.49 -3.74 -5.25
N ALA A 60 8.75 -3.78 -5.71
CA ALA A 60 9.31 -2.75 -6.58
C ALA A 60 8.59 -2.69 -7.94
N PHE A 61 8.34 -3.85 -8.56
CA PHE A 61 7.57 -3.92 -9.82
C PHE A 61 6.14 -3.40 -9.63
N VAL A 62 5.46 -3.79 -8.55
CA VAL A 62 4.10 -3.33 -8.25
C VAL A 62 4.07 -1.83 -7.96
N ALA A 63 5.05 -1.30 -7.21
CA ALA A 63 5.20 0.13 -6.97
C ALA A 63 5.40 0.91 -8.27
N LYS A 64 6.25 0.40 -9.17
CA LYS A 64 6.49 1.03 -10.46
C LYS A 64 5.28 0.95 -11.39
N ALA A 65 4.60 -0.19 -11.48
CA ALA A 65 3.39 -0.33 -12.27
C ALA A 65 2.26 0.58 -11.76
N ALA A 66 2.08 0.64 -10.44
CA ALA A 66 1.12 1.55 -9.82
C ALA A 66 1.46 3.02 -10.08
N SER A 67 2.74 3.41 -10.00
CA SER A 67 3.15 4.80 -10.23
C SER A 67 2.93 5.24 -11.67
N LEU A 68 3.30 4.41 -12.64
CA LEU A 68 3.04 4.66 -14.06
C LEU A 68 1.54 4.70 -14.37
N GLY A 69 0.75 3.81 -13.76
CA GLY A 69 -0.70 3.85 -13.84
C GLY A 69 -1.30 5.14 -13.27
N LEU A 70 -0.79 5.65 -12.13
CA LEU A 70 -1.26 6.91 -11.53
C LEU A 70 -0.89 8.11 -12.40
N ARG A 71 0.28 8.07 -13.05
CA ARG A 71 0.72 9.09 -14.02
C ARG A 71 -0.20 9.14 -15.25
N GLU A 72 -0.57 7.98 -15.78
CA GLU A 72 -1.47 7.87 -16.95
C GLU A 72 -2.93 8.19 -16.60
N PHE A 73 -3.37 7.83 -15.39
CA PHE A 73 -4.73 8.03 -14.91
C PHE A 73 -4.77 8.93 -13.67
N PRO A 74 -4.54 10.25 -13.81
CA PRO A 74 -4.48 11.18 -12.67
C PRO A 74 -5.81 11.27 -11.90
N TYR A 75 -6.94 10.87 -12.50
CA TYR A 75 -8.21 10.77 -11.78
C TYR A 75 -8.22 9.69 -10.69
N ALA A 76 -7.30 8.73 -10.71
CA ALA A 76 -7.16 7.71 -9.67
C ALA A 76 -6.41 8.28 -8.45
N ASN A 77 -5.49 9.23 -8.65
CA ASN A 77 -4.66 9.81 -7.59
C ASN A 77 -5.40 10.93 -6.83
N ARG A 78 -6.52 10.60 -6.18
CA ARG A 78 -7.34 11.56 -5.43
C ARG A 78 -8.02 10.93 -4.23
N ARG A 79 -8.48 11.76 -3.30
CA ARG A 79 -9.23 11.35 -2.12
C ARG A 79 -10.38 12.30 -1.79
N LEU A 80 -11.37 11.80 -1.06
CA LEU A 80 -12.39 12.64 -0.43
C LEU A 80 -11.96 13.04 0.98
N TYR A 81 -12.21 14.29 1.36
CA TYR A 81 -12.03 14.77 2.74
C TYR A 81 -13.14 15.74 3.16
N ARG A 82 -13.29 15.92 4.48
CA ARG A 82 -14.26 16.83 5.09
C ARG A 82 -13.60 17.67 6.19
N LEU A 83 -13.79 18.99 6.14
CA LEU A 83 -13.32 19.90 7.18
C LEU A 83 -14.29 19.84 8.38
N PRO A 84 -13.77 19.74 9.62
CA PRO A 84 -14.59 19.49 10.80
C PRO A 84 -15.32 20.73 11.34
N LEU A 85 -14.87 21.94 11.02
CA LEU A 85 -15.22 23.16 11.80
C LEU A 85 -16.36 24.04 11.24
N PHE A 86 -17.00 23.69 10.11
CA PHE A 86 -18.07 24.52 9.54
C PHE A 86 -19.24 23.66 9.00
N PRO A 87 -20.48 23.79 9.51
CA PRO A 87 -21.66 23.23 8.86
C PRO A 87 -22.19 24.18 7.75
N PRO A 88 -22.63 23.68 6.56
CA PRO A 88 -22.55 22.32 6.05
C PRO A 88 -21.36 22.21 5.08
N VAL A 89 -20.15 21.89 5.54
CA VAL A 89 -19.02 21.68 4.62
C VAL A 89 -19.30 20.48 3.71
N ARG A 90 -19.49 20.78 2.42
CA ARG A 90 -19.51 19.84 1.31
C ARG A 90 -18.23 19.00 1.34
N THR A 91 -18.38 17.68 1.15
CA THR A 91 -17.25 16.79 0.86
C THR A 91 -16.42 17.37 -0.29
N ARG A 92 -15.11 17.48 -0.10
CA ARG A 92 -14.19 17.99 -1.12
C ARG A 92 -13.32 16.85 -1.66
N MET A 93 -12.93 16.99 -2.93
CA MET A 93 -11.94 16.14 -3.56
C MET A 93 -10.56 16.80 -3.40
N GLN A 94 -9.56 16.03 -2.95
CA GLN A 94 -8.15 16.39 -3.00
C GLN A 94 -7.50 15.53 -4.08
N THR A 95 -6.96 16.15 -5.12
CA THR A 95 -6.18 15.49 -6.17
C THR A 95 -4.70 15.70 -5.90
N PHE A 96 -3.88 14.68 -6.15
CA PHE A 96 -2.43 14.74 -5.99
C PHE A 96 -1.76 14.78 -7.36
N HIS A 97 -0.83 15.71 -7.54
CA HIS A 97 -0.07 15.87 -8.78
C HIS A 97 1.25 15.11 -8.76
N ASP A 98 1.82 14.90 -7.56
CA ASP A 98 2.97 14.04 -7.35
C ASP A 98 2.52 12.58 -7.20
N VAL A 99 3.38 11.64 -7.64
CA VAL A 99 3.09 10.21 -7.56
C VAL A 99 3.81 9.62 -6.35
N ASN A 100 3.19 9.79 -5.18
CA ASN A 100 3.67 9.25 -3.92
C ASN A 100 2.91 7.97 -3.55
N ILE A 101 3.62 6.94 -3.10
CA ILE A 101 3.03 5.64 -2.72
C ILE A 101 3.40 5.33 -1.27
N ALA A 102 2.39 5.08 -0.44
CA ALA A 102 2.62 4.55 0.90
C ALA A 102 2.92 3.05 0.80
N VAL A 103 3.93 2.55 1.50
CA VAL A 103 4.28 1.13 1.56
C VAL A 103 4.18 0.65 2.99
N ALA A 104 3.34 -0.37 3.21
CA ALA A 104 3.17 -1.00 4.50
C ALA A 104 4.31 -2.01 4.76
N CYS A 105 4.81 -1.99 5.98
CA CYS A 105 5.86 -2.87 6.46
C CYS A 105 5.59 -3.21 7.93
N GLU A 106 6.08 -4.36 8.35
CA GLU A 106 5.92 -4.84 9.71
C GLU A 106 7.12 -4.42 10.56
N ARG A 107 6.84 -4.12 11.84
CA ARG A 107 7.83 -3.74 12.84
C ARG A 107 7.66 -4.57 14.09
N ASN A 108 8.78 -5.14 14.52
CA ASN A 108 8.89 -5.79 15.81
C ASN A 108 9.63 -4.82 16.71
N GLU A 109 8.92 -4.20 17.64
CA GLU A 109 9.52 -3.35 18.68
C GLU A 109 9.36 -4.05 20.03
N PRO A 110 10.32 -3.88 20.97
CA PRO A 110 10.18 -4.43 22.31
C PRO A 110 8.86 -4.02 22.97
N GLY A 111 8.02 -4.99 23.33
CA GLY A 111 6.73 -4.76 23.99
C GLY A 111 5.54 -4.46 23.07
N ILE A 112 5.72 -4.49 21.75
CA ILE A 112 4.63 -4.36 20.77
C ILE A 112 4.61 -5.59 19.86
N GLU A 113 3.51 -6.36 19.92
CA GLU A 113 3.24 -7.41 18.93
C GLU A 113 3.19 -6.78 17.52
N VAL A 114 3.80 -7.42 16.53
CA VAL A 114 4.01 -6.96 15.14
C VAL A 114 3.16 -5.72 14.73
N ALA A 115 3.76 -4.54 14.75
CA ALA A 115 3.11 -3.30 14.36
C ALA A 115 3.21 -3.07 12.84
N THR A 116 2.11 -2.67 12.20
CA THR A 116 2.15 -2.20 10.81
C THR A 116 2.52 -0.73 10.76
N PHE A 117 3.66 -0.43 10.14
CA PHE A 117 4.11 0.92 9.83
C PHE A 117 3.97 1.19 8.34
N MET A 118 3.64 2.42 7.97
CA MET A 118 3.58 2.87 6.58
C MET A 118 4.51 4.06 6.40
N ASP A 119 5.42 3.94 5.44
CA ASP A 119 6.25 5.06 4.99
C ASP A 119 5.93 5.42 3.54
N VAL A 120 6.33 6.62 3.12
CA VAL A 120 5.97 7.20 1.82
C VAL A 120 7.17 7.22 0.89
N LEU A 121 7.11 6.40 -0.15
CA LEU A 121 8.01 6.49 -1.30
C LEU A 121 7.53 7.64 -2.20
N LYS A 122 8.40 8.62 -2.43
CA LYS A 122 8.05 9.85 -3.15
C LYS A 122 8.43 9.77 -4.62
N ASP A 123 7.65 10.45 -5.46
CA ASP A 123 7.90 10.62 -6.90
C ASP A 123 8.26 9.31 -7.62
N VAL A 124 7.52 8.24 -7.31
CA VAL A 124 7.84 6.85 -7.69
C VAL A 124 7.82 6.66 -9.22
N ASP A 125 7.11 7.51 -9.95
CA ASP A 125 7.09 7.50 -11.40
C ASP A 125 8.44 7.90 -12.02
N ARG A 126 9.26 8.64 -11.27
CA ARG A 126 10.58 9.14 -11.72
C ARG A 126 11.75 8.25 -11.33
N LEU A 127 11.59 7.46 -10.25
CA LEU A 127 12.66 6.62 -9.71
C LEU A 127 12.96 5.39 -10.59
N SER A 128 14.23 4.97 -10.62
CA SER A 128 14.64 3.70 -11.24
C SER A 128 14.25 2.50 -10.38
N MET A 129 14.31 1.30 -10.95
CA MET A 129 14.02 0.06 -10.20
C MET A 129 15.04 -0.17 -9.08
N THR A 130 16.29 0.22 -9.29
CA THR A 130 17.36 0.17 -8.28
C THR A 130 17.04 1.13 -7.13
N GLU A 131 16.69 2.39 -7.40
CA GLU A 131 16.34 3.38 -6.38
C GLU A 131 15.11 2.95 -5.55
N ILE A 132 14.08 2.39 -6.20
CA ILE A 132 12.91 1.82 -5.51
C ILE A 132 13.32 0.63 -4.65
N GLY A 133 14.19 -0.24 -5.17
CA GLY A 133 14.70 -1.41 -4.46
C GLY A 133 15.48 -1.05 -3.20
N ASP A 134 16.36 -0.06 -3.30
CA ASP A 134 17.17 0.43 -2.18
C ASP A 134 16.28 1.05 -1.09
N TRP A 135 15.33 1.91 -1.47
CA TRP A 135 14.38 2.48 -0.51
C TRP A 135 13.52 1.42 0.17
N LEU A 136 13.05 0.40 -0.57
CA LEU A 136 12.30 -0.71 0.01
C LEU A 136 13.15 -1.54 0.98
N ASN A 137 14.44 -1.69 0.68
CA ASN A 137 15.37 -2.38 1.57
C ASN A 137 15.64 -1.57 2.84
N GLU A 138 15.85 -0.26 2.73
CA GLU A 138 15.95 0.64 3.89
C GLU A 138 14.69 0.57 4.74
N LEU A 139 13.51 0.60 4.09
CA LEU A 139 12.25 0.41 4.79
C LEU A 139 12.19 -0.97 5.46
N ALA A 140 12.61 -2.07 4.84
CA ALA A 140 12.53 -3.39 5.46
C ALA A 140 13.36 -3.51 6.76
N HIS A 141 14.47 -2.76 6.86
CA HIS A 141 15.39 -2.80 8.01
C HIS A 141 15.30 -1.55 8.89
N CYS A 142 14.25 -0.76 8.72
CA CYS A 142 14.11 0.49 9.45
C CYS A 142 13.64 0.23 10.90
N ASP A 143 14.15 1.05 11.81
CA ASP A 143 13.81 1.09 13.23
C ASP A 143 13.60 2.55 13.68
N ILE A 144 13.35 2.76 14.97
CA ILE A 144 13.16 4.09 15.55
C ILE A 144 14.43 4.95 15.39
N SER A 145 15.63 4.36 15.33
CA SER A 145 16.91 5.07 15.26
C SER A 145 17.27 5.58 13.86
N ASN A 146 16.76 4.95 12.80
CA ASN A 146 17.11 5.27 11.42
C ASN A 146 15.95 5.88 10.61
N ASN A 147 14.69 5.67 10.99
CA ASN A 147 13.54 6.21 10.28
C ASN A 147 12.84 7.30 11.07
N ARG A 148 12.88 8.53 10.54
CA ARG A 148 12.29 9.71 11.18
C ARG A 148 10.77 9.60 11.30
N GLN A 149 10.07 9.13 10.27
CA GLN A 149 8.60 9.04 10.30
C GLN A 149 8.12 8.02 11.34
N TRP A 150 8.81 6.88 11.44
CA TRP A 150 8.54 5.88 12.46
C TRP A 150 8.81 6.43 13.85
N ARG A 151 9.97 7.07 14.06
CA ARG A 151 10.34 7.71 15.33
C ARG A 151 9.33 8.75 15.77
N ASP A 152 8.97 9.68 14.88
CA ASP A 152 8.05 10.78 15.19
C ASP A 152 6.66 10.22 15.55
N PHE A 153 6.19 9.19 14.82
CA PHE A 153 4.92 8.53 15.10
C PHE A 153 4.94 7.76 16.43
N PHE A 154 5.99 6.97 16.67
CA PHE A 154 6.15 6.20 17.89
C PHE A 154 6.25 7.11 19.13
N ASN A 155 7.09 8.15 19.07
CA ASN A 155 7.25 9.12 20.16
C ASN A 155 5.96 9.88 20.44
N LEU A 156 5.21 10.26 19.39
CA LEU A 156 3.90 10.89 19.55
C LEU A 156 2.95 9.99 20.35
N ILE A 157 2.90 8.69 20.03
CA ILE A 157 2.03 7.73 20.72
C ILE A 157 2.51 7.50 22.16
N CYS A 158 3.79 7.28 22.37
CA CYS A 158 4.34 6.93 23.68
C CYS A 158 4.28 8.11 24.65
N SER A 159 4.66 9.32 24.23
CA SER A 159 4.79 10.49 25.10
C SER A 159 3.50 11.27 25.32
N THR A 160 2.44 11.01 24.55
CA THR A 160 1.19 11.80 24.60
C THR A 160 0.04 10.99 25.20
N PRO A 161 -0.86 11.55 26.04
CA PRO A 161 -2.06 10.85 26.49
C PRO A 161 -2.85 10.24 25.32
N GLY A 162 -3.35 9.00 25.46
CA GLY A 162 -3.88 8.21 24.34
C GLY A 162 -5.01 8.89 23.55
N TRP A 163 -5.89 9.63 24.23
CA TRP A 163 -6.97 10.41 23.57
C TRP A 163 -6.41 11.55 22.71
N LEU A 164 -5.37 12.24 23.19
CA LEU A 164 -4.75 13.35 22.48
C LEU A 164 -3.87 12.84 21.33
N ALA A 165 -3.15 11.74 21.53
CA ALA A 165 -2.46 11.04 20.44
C ALA A 165 -3.44 10.68 19.33
N SER A 166 -4.57 10.04 19.68
CA SER A 166 -5.66 9.65 18.76
C SER A 166 -6.27 10.85 18.01
N PHE A 167 -6.37 12.00 18.66
CA PHE A 167 -6.79 13.25 18.02
C PHE A 167 -5.75 13.72 16.99
N ILE A 168 -4.47 13.84 17.40
CA ILE A 168 -3.38 14.33 16.55
C ILE A 168 -3.18 13.45 15.33
N VAL A 169 -3.12 12.13 15.49
CA VAL A 169 -2.92 11.19 14.36
C VAL A 169 -4.09 11.17 13.38
N SER A 170 -5.26 11.68 13.78
CA SER A 170 -6.44 11.80 12.92
C SER A 170 -6.53 13.13 12.16
N LEU A 171 -5.70 14.13 12.49
CA LEU A 171 -5.68 15.41 11.78
C LEU A 171 -5.44 15.27 10.25
N PRO A 172 -4.59 14.35 9.74
CA PRO A 172 -4.44 14.12 8.29
C PRO A 172 -5.76 13.85 7.55
N LEU A 173 -6.76 13.26 8.21
CA LEU A 173 -8.07 13.02 7.59
C LEU A 173 -8.79 14.31 7.20
N HIS A 174 -8.56 15.37 7.97
CA HIS A 174 -9.27 16.64 7.85
C HIS A 174 -8.46 17.69 7.08
N PHE A 175 -7.13 17.67 7.22
CA PHE A 175 -6.26 18.68 6.65
C PHE A 175 -5.49 18.14 5.43
N PRO A 176 -5.78 18.62 4.20
CA PRO A 176 -5.13 18.16 2.97
C PRO A 176 -3.60 18.15 3.01
N ARG A 177 -3.01 19.20 3.59
CA ARG A 177 -1.56 19.34 3.72
C ARG A 177 -0.94 18.28 4.65
N LEU A 178 -1.63 17.93 5.73
CA LEU A 178 -1.16 16.89 6.66
C LEU A 178 -1.28 15.50 6.05
N TRP A 179 -2.32 15.23 5.27
CA TRP A 179 -2.40 13.99 4.50
C TRP A 179 -1.23 13.86 3.54
N TRP A 180 -1.00 14.86 2.70
CA TRP A 180 0.12 14.83 1.74
C TRP A 180 1.46 14.59 2.44
N LYS A 181 1.68 15.23 3.60
CA LYS A 181 2.93 15.08 4.36
C LYS A 181 3.12 13.68 4.95
N TRP A 182 2.08 13.05 5.50
CA TRP A 182 2.20 11.85 6.34
C TRP A 182 1.61 10.57 5.75
N ARG A 183 0.81 10.68 4.69
CA ARG A 183 0.21 9.56 3.94
C ARG A 183 0.66 9.56 2.48
N GLY A 184 1.29 10.65 2.00
CA GLY A 184 1.75 10.78 0.63
C GLY A 184 0.60 11.05 -0.32
N GLY A 185 0.18 10.02 -1.05
CA GLY A 185 -0.82 10.12 -2.12
C GLY A 185 -2.14 9.42 -1.79
N ALA A 186 -2.80 8.92 -2.83
CA ALA A 186 -4.04 8.15 -2.70
C ALA A 186 -3.83 6.64 -2.59
N LEU A 187 -2.60 6.13 -2.78
CA LEU A 187 -2.32 4.71 -2.95
C LEU A 187 -1.41 4.17 -1.84
N VAL A 188 -1.80 3.01 -1.30
CA VAL A 188 -0.97 2.19 -0.42
C VAL A 188 -0.69 0.82 -1.04
N ILE A 189 0.53 0.31 -0.84
CA ILE A 189 0.91 -1.06 -1.19
C ILE A 189 1.10 -1.86 0.09
N SER A 190 0.55 -3.07 0.12
CA SER A 190 0.78 -4.03 1.18
C SER A 190 0.63 -5.45 0.66
N SER A 191 1.54 -6.35 1.05
CA SER A 191 1.52 -7.75 0.62
C SER A 191 1.80 -8.69 1.77
N PRO A 192 0.88 -9.63 2.06
CA PRO A 192 1.13 -10.77 2.93
C PRO A 192 1.79 -11.95 2.19
N GLY A 193 2.22 -11.76 0.94
CA GLY A 193 2.71 -12.83 0.07
C GLY A 193 3.87 -13.62 0.67
N LYS A 194 4.73 -12.98 1.48
CA LYS A 194 5.83 -13.65 2.20
C LYS A 194 5.38 -14.77 3.15
N TYR A 195 4.11 -14.79 3.55
CA TYR A 195 3.50 -15.82 4.41
C TYR A 195 2.74 -16.91 3.63
N GLY A 196 2.86 -16.94 2.30
CA GLY A 196 2.14 -17.92 1.47
C GLY A 196 0.68 -17.59 1.19
N VAL A 197 0.21 -16.38 1.54
CA VAL A 197 -1.16 -15.93 1.27
C VAL A 197 -1.34 -15.63 -0.21
N ASP A 198 -2.31 -16.28 -0.87
CA ASP A 198 -2.55 -16.16 -2.31
C ASP A 198 -3.20 -14.83 -2.72
N TYR A 199 -4.05 -14.24 -1.89
CA TYR A 199 -4.67 -12.93 -2.10
C TYR A 199 -5.30 -12.45 -0.79
N MET A 200 -5.56 -11.15 -0.71
CA MET A 200 -6.18 -10.53 0.47
C MET A 200 -7.28 -9.58 0.02
N ILE A 201 -8.46 -9.73 0.62
CA ILE A 201 -9.59 -8.82 0.42
C ILE A 201 -9.73 -7.99 1.69
N GLY A 202 -9.59 -6.68 1.56
CA GLY A 202 -9.63 -5.77 2.70
C GLY A 202 -9.89 -4.33 2.26
N ALA A 203 -10.00 -3.45 3.25
CA ALA A 203 -10.05 -2.02 3.03
C ALA A 203 -8.84 -1.36 3.70
N TRP A 204 -8.36 -0.30 3.08
CA TRP A 204 -7.10 0.32 3.44
C TRP A 204 -7.30 1.71 4.01
N PRO A 205 -6.34 2.24 4.78
CA PRO A 205 -6.32 3.63 5.23
C PRO A 205 -5.93 4.60 4.09
N ALA A 206 -6.32 4.28 2.85
CA ALA A 206 -6.09 5.08 1.65
C ALA A 206 -7.23 4.81 0.64
N PRO A 207 -7.53 5.78 -0.26
CA PRO A 207 -8.54 5.59 -1.32
C PRO A 207 -8.28 4.40 -2.23
N LEU A 208 -7.02 4.08 -2.47
CA LEU A 208 -6.56 2.96 -3.28
C LEU A 208 -5.64 2.08 -2.42
N GLY A 209 -5.89 0.79 -2.42
CA GLY A 209 -4.99 -0.20 -1.87
C GLY A 209 -4.64 -1.22 -2.93
N VAL A 210 -3.34 -1.44 -3.11
CA VAL A 210 -2.82 -2.45 -4.01
C VAL A 210 -2.14 -3.53 -3.19
N SER A 211 -2.58 -4.76 -3.39
CA SER A 211 -2.00 -5.92 -2.74
C SER A 211 -1.66 -6.99 -3.74
N PHE A 212 -0.73 -7.85 -3.38
CA PHE A 212 -0.41 -9.01 -4.18
C PHE A 212 -0.10 -10.20 -3.26
N GLY A 213 -0.43 -11.39 -3.72
CA GLY A 213 -0.20 -12.62 -2.98
C GLY A 213 1.14 -13.30 -3.27
N PHE A 214 1.23 -14.55 -2.85
CA PHE A 214 2.39 -15.40 -3.03
C PHE A 214 2.60 -15.77 -4.50
N ALA A 215 3.82 -15.52 -4.97
CA ALA A 215 4.27 -15.93 -6.30
C ALA A 215 4.60 -17.43 -6.28
N LYS A 216 3.87 -18.23 -7.06
CA LYS A 216 4.09 -19.69 -7.18
C LYS A 216 3.75 -20.17 -8.58
N GLU A 217 4.30 -21.32 -8.96
CA GLU A 217 3.94 -22.01 -10.20
C GLU A 217 2.47 -22.39 -10.18
N ARG A 218 1.75 -22.06 -11.25
CA ARG A 218 0.35 -22.43 -11.46
C ARG A 218 0.14 -22.89 -12.91
N PRO A 219 -0.85 -23.77 -13.17
CA PRO A 219 -1.27 -24.08 -14.52
C PRO A 219 -1.88 -22.85 -15.20
N VAL A 220 -1.39 -22.51 -16.39
CA VAL A 220 -1.90 -21.42 -17.24
C VAL A 220 -2.20 -21.94 -18.65
N VAL A 221 -3.08 -21.27 -19.37
CA VAL A 221 -3.36 -21.58 -20.79
C VAL A 221 -2.61 -20.58 -21.66
N ARG A 222 -1.75 -21.08 -22.56
CA ARG A 222 -1.04 -20.30 -23.58
C ARG A 222 -1.29 -20.95 -24.94
N ASP A 223 -1.79 -20.18 -25.91
CA ASP A 223 -2.10 -20.65 -27.26
C ASP A 223 -2.97 -21.93 -27.28
N GLY A 224 -3.95 -22.00 -26.38
CA GLY A 224 -4.84 -23.15 -26.22
C GLY A 224 -4.22 -24.39 -25.57
N LYS A 225 -2.96 -24.32 -25.11
CA LYS A 225 -2.26 -25.43 -24.44
C LYS A 225 -2.02 -25.13 -22.96
N LEU A 226 -2.08 -26.17 -22.14
CA LEU A 226 -1.69 -26.09 -20.75
C LEU A 226 -0.17 -25.89 -20.64
N ALA A 227 0.24 -24.89 -19.89
CA ALA A 227 1.63 -24.60 -19.56
C ALA A 227 1.75 -24.31 -18.05
N THR A 228 2.98 -24.28 -17.54
CA THR A 228 3.28 -23.84 -16.18
C THR A 228 3.89 -22.45 -16.24
N ALA A 229 3.40 -21.54 -15.39
CA ALA A 229 4.02 -20.24 -15.19
C ALA A 229 3.96 -19.84 -13.73
N LYS A 230 4.97 -19.08 -13.29
CA LYS A 230 4.92 -18.40 -12.01
C LYS A 230 3.90 -17.27 -12.12
N THR A 231 2.87 -17.30 -11.29
CA THR A 231 1.86 -16.25 -11.26
C THR A 231 1.74 -15.65 -9.86
N MET A 232 1.13 -14.48 -9.73
CA MET A 232 0.66 -13.94 -8.46
C MET A 232 -0.72 -13.31 -8.65
N LYS A 233 -1.56 -13.33 -7.61
CA LYS A 233 -2.82 -12.57 -7.66
C LYS A 233 -2.55 -11.13 -7.24
N LEU A 234 -2.86 -10.18 -8.12
CA LEU A 234 -2.87 -8.76 -7.84
C LEU A 234 -4.28 -8.36 -7.44
N THR A 235 -4.40 -7.49 -6.44
CA THR A 235 -5.66 -6.99 -5.91
C THR A 235 -5.65 -5.47 -5.91
N LEU A 236 -6.73 -4.86 -6.40
CA LEU A 236 -7.00 -3.43 -6.25
C LEU A 236 -8.27 -3.24 -5.42
N ASN A 237 -8.12 -2.61 -4.26
CA ASN A 237 -9.22 -2.09 -3.47
C ASN A 237 -9.34 -0.59 -3.76
N TRP A 238 -10.56 -0.09 -4.04
CA TRP A 238 -10.75 1.35 -4.21
C TRP A 238 -12.04 1.86 -3.58
N ASP A 239 -12.04 3.12 -3.15
CA ASP A 239 -13.24 3.84 -2.73
C ASP A 239 -14.12 4.20 -3.94
N ARG A 240 -15.30 3.58 -4.06
CA ARG A 240 -16.23 3.80 -5.18
C ARG A 240 -16.72 5.24 -5.32
N ARG A 241 -16.59 6.06 -4.27
CA ARG A 241 -16.97 7.48 -4.27
C ARG A 241 -15.87 8.34 -4.92
N VAL A 242 -14.65 7.83 -4.94
CA VAL A 242 -13.49 8.47 -5.57
C VAL A 242 -13.43 8.11 -7.05
N MET A 243 -13.75 6.88 -7.44
CA MET A 243 -13.58 6.41 -8.82
C MET A 243 -14.69 5.42 -9.21
N ALA A 244 -15.25 5.60 -10.41
CA ALA A 244 -16.27 4.69 -10.94
C ALA A 244 -15.67 3.35 -11.39
N GLY A 245 -16.51 2.31 -11.51
CA GLY A 245 -16.06 0.95 -11.86
C GLY A 245 -15.27 0.87 -13.17
N ALA A 246 -15.74 1.53 -14.23
CA ALA A 246 -15.03 1.52 -15.52
C ALA A 246 -13.67 2.24 -15.47
N GLN A 247 -13.56 3.31 -14.68
CA GLN A 247 -12.30 4.02 -14.44
C GLN A 247 -11.33 3.14 -13.65
N ALA A 248 -11.82 2.49 -12.59
CA ALA A 248 -11.05 1.55 -11.80
C ALA A 248 -10.58 0.36 -12.64
N ALA A 249 -11.44 -0.17 -13.53
CA ALA A 249 -11.11 -1.30 -14.39
C ALA A 249 -10.01 -0.94 -15.39
N ARG A 250 -10.05 0.25 -16.00
CA ARG A 250 -8.98 0.72 -16.90
C ARG A 250 -7.65 0.88 -16.17
N PHE A 251 -7.66 1.53 -15.00
CA PHE A 251 -6.47 1.70 -14.16
C PHE A 251 -5.88 0.33 -13.77
N PHE A 252 -6.72 -0.59 -13.29
CA PHE A 252 -6.28 -1.92 -12.86
C PHE A 252 -5.79 -2.80 -14.00
N ARG A 253 -6.48 -2.77 -15.16
CA ARG A 253 -6.05 -3.48 -16.35
C ARG A 253 -4.69 -2.96 -16.81
N ARG A 254 -4.51 -1.64 -16.86
CA ARG A 254 -3.21 -1.05 -17.22
C ARG A 254 -2.10 -1.50 -16.28
N MET A 255 -2.32 -1.48 -14.96
CA MET A 255 -1.33 -2.00 -14.01
C MET A 255 -0.99 -3.47 -14.29
N SER A 256 -1.99 -4.29 -14.60
CA SER A 256 -1.81 -5.69 -14.97
C SER A 256 -0.95 -5.80 -16.24
N ASP A 257 -1.27 -5.03 -17.28
CA ASP A 257 -0.53 -5.01 -18.55
C ASP A 257 0.94 -4.62 -18.37
N ILE A 258 1.21 -3.61 -17.52
CA ILE A 258 2.58 -3.16 -17.21
C ILE A 258 3.37 -4.26 -16.50
N LEU A 259 2.74 -5.00 -15.59
CA LEU A 259 3.38 -6.09 -14.85
C LEU A 259 3.60 -7.34 -15.72
N GLU A 260 2.68 -7.63 -16.64
CA GLU A 260 2.83 -8.73 -17.59
C GLU A 260 3.85 -8.40 -18.68
N ASN A 261 4.01 -7.12 -19.05
CA ASN A 261 4.91 -6.67 -20.13
C ASN A 261 5.89 -5.57 -19.65
N PRO A 262 6.74 -5.86 -18.64
CA PRO A 262 7.63 -4.86 -18.03
C PRO A 262 8.73 -4.37 -18.99
N GLU A 263 9.20 -5.19 -19.94
CA GLU A 263 10.26 -4.79 -20.88
C GLU A 263 9.81 -3.67 -21.83
N GLU A 264 8.53 -3.63 -22.18
CA GLU A 264 7.94 -2.57 -23.00
C GLU A 264 7.58 -1.36 -22.15
N ASN A 265 6.97 -1.60 -20.99
CA ASN A 265 6.33 -0.56 -20.19
C ASN A 265 7.23 0.06 -19.12
N MET A 266 8.30 -0.62 -18.74
CA MET A 266 9.25 -0.16 -17.72
C MET A 266 10.68 0.04 -18.26
N LYS A 267 10.90 -0.07 -19.58
CA LYS A 267 12.24 -0.08 -20.21
C LYS A 267 13.20 0.99 -19.70
N GLU A 268 12.70 2.22 -19.56
CA GLU A 268 13.51 3.38 -19.14
C GLU A 268 13.98 3.29 -17.68
N TRP A 269 13.29 2.51 -16.85
CA TRP A 269 13.53 2.40 -15.42
C TRP A 269 14.15 1.07 -14.99
N LEU A 270 14.34 0.11 -15.91
CA LEU A 270 14.99 -1.18 -15.67
C LEU A 270 16.53 -1.07 -15.53
N ARG A 271 17.02 0.01 -14.91
CA ARG A 271 18.43 0.32 -14.65
C ARG A 271 18.62 0.65 -13.18
#